data_AF-A0A6I1FZE5-F1
#
_entry.id   AF-A0A6I1FZE5-F1
#
_cell.length_a   1.000
_cell.length_b   1.000
_cell.length_c   1.000
_cell.angle_alpha   90.00
_cell.angle_beta   90.00
_cell.angle_gamma   90.00
#
_symmetry.space_group_name_H-M   'P 1'
#
loop_
_entity.id
_entity.type
_entity.pdbx_description
1 polymer ?
#
loop_
_entity_poly.entity_id
_entity_poly.type
_entity_poly.pdbx_seq_one_letter_code
_entity_poly.pdbx_strand_id
1 'polypeptide(L)'
;MRARRRLRDVPGVVRRQWVERGLDLGLQAAPSVQDRNISLFSRGMDPQFAGIPTFARMPYVEDVQTIGGYDVAVVGVPFDMGTTYRSGTRFGPEAVRTISKVYDAYSPDLGMDLLEEVRMCDVGDIFVIPSNIEKTFDQVELGISHILDKGCFPVIIGGDHSIGYPDAKALAKHVDGKLGIIHFDRHIDTADRTMDERMHTTHWSHATKLSNVPPTNLVQIGIGGWIGNHSGVHVADDMDTTVITMFDVDERGIDDVMDVALEIAWKDADAVYLSFDIDVFDPSCAPGTGTPDAGGMTSREGLQAARRAAREGLIGMDLVEISPPYDNNDITALLGARVIMDVLATLVEHGHLGNRLTPEDRTQAERDRDQAAGIDNMNLPRLGDRHYP
;
A
#
# COMPACT_ATOMS: atom_id res chain seq x y z
N MET A 1 10.97 10.28 22.42
CA MET A 1 12.01 9.60 23.24
C MET A 1 11.97 8.08 23.14
N ARG A 2 10.80 7.43 23.14
CA ARG A 2 10.64 5.98 22.94
C ARG A 2 11.19 5.51 21.58
N ALA A 3 10.76 6.14 20.49
CA ALA A 3 11.21 5.86 19.13
C ALA A 3 12.75 5.84 18.98
N ARG A 4 13.44 6.86 19.51
CA ARG A 4 14.91 6.94 19.50
C ARG A 4 15.62 5.82 20.28
N ARG A 5 14.95 5.16 21.24
CA ARG A 5 15.52 4.00 21.94
C ARG A 5 15.42 2.76 21.04
N ARG A 6 14.22 2.48 20.50
CA ARG A 6 13.98 1.40 19.53
C ARG A 6 14.96 1.44 18.37
N LEU A 7 15.19 2.62 17.79
CA LEU A 7 16.14 2.80 16.68
C LEU A 7 17.60 2.45 16.99
N ARG A 8 18.03 2.52 18.26
CA ARG A 8 19.40 2.13 18.61
C ARG A 8 19.60 0.62 18.51
N ASP A 9 18.51 -0.13 18.59
CA ASP A 9 18.51 -1.59 18.55
C ASP A 9 18.36 -2.11 17.11
N VAL A 10 18.08 -1.23 16.14
CA VAL A 10 18.03 -1.57 14.71
C VAL A 10 19.47 -1.73 14.17
N PRO A 11 19.87 -2.93 13.67
CA PRO A 11 21.27 -3.25 13.38
C PRO A 11 21.91 -2.54 12.16
N GLY A 12 21.09 -2.01 11.24
CA GLY A 12 21.54 -1.43 9.98
C GLY A 12 22.25 -2.45 9.06
N VAL A 13 21.98 -3.74 9.22
CA VAL A 13 22.67 -4.82 8.51
C VAL A 13 22.18 -4.90 7.07
N VAL A 14 20.86 -4.86 6.85
CA VAL A 14 20.26 -4.94 5.53
C VAL A 14 20.72 -3.77 4.68
N ARG A 15 20.75 -2.55 5.22
CA ARG A 15 21.23 -1.37 4.50
C ARG A 15 22.69 -1.50 4.06
N ARG A 16 23.56 -2.11 4.88
CA ARG A 16 24.94 -2.42 4.48
C ARG A 16 24.99 -3.46 3.35
N GLN A 17 24.20 -4.54 3.46
CA GLN A 17 24.10 -5.55 2.41
C GLN A 17 23.62 -4.97 1.07
N TRP A 18 22.70 -3.99 1.09
CA TRP A 18 22.26 -3.29 -0.11
C TRP A 18 23.38 -2.48 -0.77
N VAL A 19 24.21 -1.82 0.03
CA VAL A 19 25.40 -1.11 -0.45
C VAL A 19 26.40 -2.09 -1.07
N GLU A 20 26.73 -3.17 -0.35
CA GLU A 20 27.64 -4.23 -0.82
C GLU A 20 27.15 -4.82 -2.14
N ARG A 21 25.87 -5.22 -2.21
CA ARG A 21 25.24 -5.70 -3.44
C ARG A 21 25.30 -4.68 -4.58
N GLY A 22 25.11 -3.40 -4.27
CA GLY A 22 25.22 -2.31 -5.25
C GLY A 22 26.61 -2.23 -5.86
N LEU A 23 27.66 -2.44 -5.06
CA LEU A 23 29.05 -2.50 -5.51
C LEU A 23 29.35 -3.78 -6.29
N ASP A 24 28.87 -4.93 -5.82
CA ASP A 24 29.12 -6.25 -6.43
C ASP A 24 28.48 -6.40 -7.80
N LEU A 25 27.24 -5.91 -7.96
CA LEU A 25 26.52 -5.91 -9.24
C LEU A 25 26.84 -4.67 -10.09
N GLY A 26 27.63 -3.75 -9.56
CA GLY A 26 27.97 -2.46 -10.15
C GLY A 26 29.33 -2.42 -10.82
N LEU A 27 29.79 -1.20 -11.10
CA LEU A 27 31.20 -0.91 -11.38
C LEU A 27 31.71 0.04 -10.30
N GLN A 28 33.01 0.00 -10.02
CA GLN A 28 33.62 0.93 -9.08
C GLN A 28 33.45 2.38 -9.56
N ALA A 29 33.06 3.28 -8.65
CA ALA A 29 32.99 4.70 -8.96
C ALA A 29 34.34 5.27 -9.39
N ALA A 30 34.31 6.36 -10.16
CA ALA A 30 35.51 7.03 -10.66
C ALA A 30 36.52 7.35 -9.54
N PRO A 31 37.84 7.43 -9.83
CA PRO A 31 38.85 7.74 -8.81
C PRO A 31 38.61 9.05 -8.04
N SER A 32 37.96 10.04 -8.66
CA SER A 32 37.60 11.31 -8.02
C SER A 32 36.50 11.21 -6.95
N VAL A 33 35.66 10.16 -6.98
CA VAL A 33 34.57 9.97 -6.01
C VAL A 33 35.11 9.29 -4.75
N GLN A 34 35.38 10.04 -3.69
CA GLN A 34 36.09 9.50 -2.51
C GLN A 34 35.32 8.40 -1.77
N ASP A 35 33.99 8.49 -1.71
CA ASP A 35 33.14 7.50 -1.05
C ASP A 35 33.09 6.20 -1.88
N ARG A 36 33.57 5.11 -1.28
CA ARG A 36 33.64 3.79 -1.92
C ARG A 36 32.42 2.91 -1.68
N ASN A 37 31.42 3.43 -0.97
CA ASN A 37 30.09 2.84 -0.88
C ASN A 37 29.21 3.22 -2.09
N ILE A 38 29.67 4.12 -2.95
CA ILE A 38 28.95 4.54 -4.15
C ILE A 38 29.37 3.67 -5.33
N SER A 39 28.42 2.93 -5.91
CA SER A 39 28.58 2.28 -7.21
C SER A 39 28.51 3.31 -8.34
N LEU A 40 29.29 3.10 -9.42
CA LEU A 40 29.27 3.93 -10.62
C LEU A 40 27.88 4.01 -11.26
N PHE A 41 27.15 2.90 -11.27
CA PHE A 41 25.75 2.85 -11.69
C PHE A 41 24.87 2.84 -10.44
N SER A 42 23.84 3.69 -10.41
CA SER A 42 22.90 3.71 -9.29
C SER A 42 22.19 2.37 -9.18
N ARG A 43 22.40 1.71 -8.05
CA ARG A 43 21.83 0.42 -7.68
C ARG A 43 21.57 0.46 -6.19
N GLY A 44 20.32 0.65 -5.79
CA GLY A 44 19.92 0.70 -4.38
C GLY A 44 19.28 2.03 -3.97
N MET A 45 19.49 2.40 -2.71
CA MET A 45 18.78 3.51 -2.06
C MET A 45 19.39 4.89 -2.35
N ASP A 46 20.37 5.03 -3.24
CA ASP A 46 20.94 6.35 -3.54
C ASP A 46 21.44 6.49 -5.00
N PRO A 47 21.39 7.70 -5.58
CA PRO A 47 20.65 8.86 -5.08
C PRO A 47 19.13 8.70 -5.32
N GLN A 48 18.30 9.32 -4.45
CA GLN A 48 16.82 9.20 -4.49
C GLN A 48 16.17 9.56 -5.83
N PHE A 49 16.79 10.45 -6.61
CA PHE A 49 16.27 10.87 -7.92
C PHE A 49 16.57 9.90 -9.08
N ALA A 50 17.44 8.90 -8.87
CA ALA A 50 17.85 7.95 -9.91
C ALA A 50 17.23 6.55 -9.72
N GLY A 51 17.58 5.62 -10.60
CA GLY A 51 17.15 4.22 -10.53
C GLY A 51 15.74 3.95 -11.08
N ILE A 52 15.39 2.67 -11.13
CA ILE A 52 14.07 2.18 -11.55
C ILE A 52 13.05 2.51 -10.43
N PRO A 53 11.91 3.14 -10.75
CA PRO A 53 10.94 3.56 -9.74
C PRO A 53 10.04 2.39 -9.30
N THR A 54 10.52 1.56 -8.38
CA THR A 54 9.68 0.68 -7.57
C THR A 54 9.24 1.37 -6.28
N PHE A 55 8.19 0.88 -5.64
CA PHE A 55 7.71 1.43 -4.37
C PHE A 55 8.82 1.40 -3.30
N ALA A 56 9.14 2.57 -2.74
CA ALA A 56 10.23 2.79 -1.78
C ALA A 56 11.59 2.22 -2.22
N ARG A 57 11.80 2.00 -3.54
CA ARG A 57 12.97 1.34 -4.14
C ARG A 57 13.18 -0.10 -3.69
N MET A 58 12.10 -0.77 -3.28
CA MET A 58 12.13 -2.19 -2.95
C MET A 58 12.43 -3.04 -4.20
N PRO A 59 12.97 -4.27 -4.03
CA PRO A 59 13.29 -5.12 -5.17
C PRO A 59 12.05 -5.39 -6.04
N TYR A 60 12.20 -5.20 -7.35
CA TYR A 60 11.24 -5.70 -8.31
C TYR A 60 11.42 -7.22 -8.44
N VAL A 61 10.34 -7.98 -8.30
CA VAL A 61 10.34 -9.44 -8.48
C VAL A 61 9.74 -9.78 -9.83
N GLU A 62 10.59 -10.13 -10.79
CA GLU A 62 10.18 -10.49 -12.15
C GLU A 62 9.34 -11.78 -12.19
N ASP A 63 9.75 -12.81 -11.45
CA ASP A 63 8.99 -14.05 -11.32
C ASP A 63 8.08 -14.02 -10.09
N VAL A 64 6.84 -13.61 -10.29
CA VAL A 64 5.81 -13.51 -9.25
C VAL A 64 5.54 -14.85 -8.53
N GLN A 65 5.95 -16.00 -9.09
CA GLN A 65 5.79 -17.30 -8.42
C GLN A 65 6.72 -17.46 -7.21
N THR A 66 7.77 -16.63 -7.13
CA THR A 66 8.86 -16.73 -6.15
C THR A 66 8.69 -15.80 -4.94
N ILE A 67 7.57 -15.10 -4.83
CA ILE A 67 7.35 -14.10 -3.77
C ILE A 67 7.15 -14.69 -2.36
N GLY A 68 7.08 -16.02 -2.19
CA GLY A 68 6.82 -16.70 -0.90
C GLY A 68 7.90 -16.53 0.19
N GLY A 69 8.94 -15.73 -0.08
CA GLY A 69 9.95 -15.27 0.88
C GLY A 69 9.85 -13.78 1.22
N TYR A 70 8.76 -13.10 0.86
CA TYR A 70 8.50 -11.73 1.27
C TYR A 70 7.36 -11.70 2.29
N ASP A 71 7.37 -10.67 3.14
CA ASP A 71 6.31 -10.44 4.12
C ASP A 71 5.24 -9.50 3.53
N VAL A 72 5.63 -8.62 2.60
CA VAL A 72 4.77 -7.64 1.91
C VAL A 72 5.05 -7.68 0.41
N ALA A 73 3.99 -7.65 -0.40
CA ALA A 73 4.09 -7.44 -1.84
C ALA A 73 3.27 -6.20 -2.23
N VAL A 74 3.94 -5.22 -2.83
CA VAL A 74 3.29 -4.03 -3.39
C VAL A 74 2.92 -4.30 -4.84
N VAL A 75 1.66 -4.05 -5.19
CA VAL A 75 1.12 -4.25 -6.54
C VAL A 75 0.34 -3.02 -6.97
N GLY A 76 0.46 -2.62 -8.24
CA GLY A 76 -0.35 -1.55 -8.81
C GLY A 76 -1.55 -2.07 -9.60
N VAL A 77 -2.64 -1.33 -9.58
CA VAL A 77 -3.84 -1.57 -10.39
C VAL A 77 -4.18 -0.29 -11.18
N PRO A 78 -3.53 -0.06 -12.34
CA PRO A 78 -3.63 1.21 -13.08
C PRO A 78 -4.94 1.32 -13.89
N PHE A 79 -6.08 1.40 -13.20
CA PHE A 79 -7.43 1.37 -13.79
C PHE A 79 -8.31 2.53 -13.33
N ASP A 80 -8.97 3.23 -14.27
CA ASP A 80 -9.83 4.39 -13.95
C ASP A 80 -11.15 4.41 -14.76
N MET A 81 -11.61 3.25 -15.26
CA MET A 81 -12.81 3.19 -16.10
C MET A 81 -14.12 3.19 -15.31
N GLY A 82 -14.05 3.06 -13.98
CA GLY A 82 -15.14 3.30 -13.06
C GLY A 82 -15.32 4.78 -12.71
N THR A 83 -14.39 5.67 -13.07
CA THR A 83 -14.52 7.12 -12.80
C THR A 83 -15.72 7.73 -13.50
N THR A 84 -16.46 8.60 -12.80
CA THR A 84 -17.65 9.27 -13.36
C THR A 84 -17.47 10.78 -13.59
N TYR A 85 -16.40 11.39 -13.08
CA TYR A 85 -16.09 12.81 -13.25
C TYR A 85 -14.73 13.04 -13.91
N ARG A 86 -13.64 13.10 -13.15
CA ARG A 86 -12.28 13.27 -13.69
C ARG A 86 -11.55 11.92 -13.70
N SER A 87 -11.12 11.50 -14.87
CA SER A 87 -10.22 10.34 -15.03
C SER A 87 -8.76 10.73 -14.78
N GLY A 88 -7.85 9.76 -14.79
CA GLY A 88 -6.42 9.97 -14.60
C GLY A 88 -5.80 9.10 -13.52
N THR A 89 -6.60 8.43 -12.70
CA THR A 89 -6.12 7.59 -11.59
C THR A 89 -5.41 6.32 -12.06
N ARG A 90 -5.55 5.95 -13.34
CA ARG A 90 -4.72 4.91 -13.98
C ARG A 90 -3.21 5.18 -13.90
N PHE A 91 -2.80 6.43 -13.71
CA PHE A 91 -1.39 6.82 -13.54
C PHE A 91 -0.97 6.89 -12.06
N GLY A 92 -1.90 6.71 -11.12
CA GLY A 92 -1.66 6.73 -9.68
C GLY A 92 -0.53 5.78 -9.24
N PRO A 93 -0.53 4.50 -9.65
CA PRO A 93 0.51 3.56 -9.24
C PRO A 93 1.93 3.99 -9.63
N GLU A 94 2.10 4.50 -10.86
CA GLU A 94 3.39 5.01 -11.34
C GLU A 94 3.84 6.25 -10.55
N ALA A 95 2.92 7.18 -10.27
CA ALA A 95 3.23 8.40 -9.53
C ALA A 95 3.64 8.10 -8.09
N VAL A 96 2.90 7.24 -7.39
CA VAL A 96 3.21 6.81 -6.02
C VAL A 96 4.57 6.12 -5.97
N ARG A 97 4.87 5.19 -6.90
CA ARG A 97 6.20 4.58 -6.98
C ARG A 97 7.29 5.62 -7.20
N THR A 98 7.10 6.53 -8.15
CA THR A 98 8.09 7.54 -8.50
C THR A 98 8.44 8.45 -7.32
N ILE A 99 7.43 8.99 -6.63
CA ILE A 99 7.66 9.92 -5.52
C ILE A 99 8.11 9.21 -4.24
N SER A 100 7.72 7.94 -4.03
CA SER A 100 8.10 7.16 -2.85
C SER A 100 9.62 7.00 -2.67
N LYS A 101 10.41 7.19 -3.74
CA LYS A 101 11.89 7.17 -3.69
C LYS A 101 12.49 8.24 -2.76
N VAL A 102 11.74 9.30 -2.44
CA VAL A 102 12.15 10.31 -1.46
C VAL A 102 12.23 9.75 -0.03
N TYR A 103 11.52 8.65 0.23
CA TYR A 103 11.54 7.98 1.53
C TYR A 103 12.66 6.93 1.58
N ASP A 104 13.39 6.94 2.70
CA ASP A 104 14.43 5.94 3.00
C ASP A 104 13.88 4.73 3.75
N ALA A 105 12.56 4.59 3.84
CA ALA A 105 11.88 3.58 4.64
C ALA A 105 12.19 3.63 6.15
N TYR A 106 12.70 4.77 6.61
CA TYR A 106 13.11 5.05 7.98
C TYR A 106 12.24 6.16 8.58
N SER A 107 11.68 5.92 9.77
CA SER A 107 10.87 6.89 10.50
C SER A 107 11.45 7.17 11.89
N PRO A 108 11.98 8.38 12.15
CA PRO A 108 12.45 8.75 13.49
C PRO A 108 11.32 8.94 14.51
N ASP A 109 10.11 9.27 14.03
CA ASP A 109 8.93 9.49 14.88
C ASP A 109 8.37 8.18 15.42
N LEU A 110 8.32 7.14 14.58
CA LEU A 110 7.91 5.77 14.96
C LEU A 110 9.09 4.97 15.54
N GLY A 111 10.31 5.37 15.18
CA GLY A 111 11.51 4.64 15.53
C GLY A 111 11.63 3.33 14.76
N MET A 112 11.29 3.38 13.47
CA MET A 112 11.13 2.24 12.58
C MET A 112 12.13 2.32 11.42
N ASP A 113 12.66 1.17 11.01
CA ASP A 113 13.36 1.00 9.74
C ASP A 113 12.74 -0.18 8.99
N LEU A 114 11.80 0.11 8.09
CA LEU A 114 11.09 -0.93 7.35
C LEU A 114 12.03 -1.77 6.48
N LEU A 115 13.16 -1.21 6.02
CA LEU A 115 14.14 -1.96 5.23
C LEU A 115 14.81 -3.06 6.07
N GLU A 116 15.02 -2.82 7.37
CA GLU A 116 15.67 -3.77 8.27
C GLU A 116 14.67 -4.76 8.90
N GLU A 117 13.42 -4.36 9.02
CA GLU A 117 12.44 -5.05 9.87
C GLU A 117 11.43 -5.90 9.09
N VAL A 118 11.18 -5.60 7.81
CA VAL A 118 10.23 -6.33 6.96
C VAL A 118 10.79 -6.57 5.56
N ARG A 119 10.53 -7.75 4.99
CA ARG A 119 10.93 -8.05 3.60
C ARG A 119 9.81 -7.63 2.66
N MET A 120 10.03 -6.55 1.92
CA MET A 120 9.07 -6.03 0.95
C MET A 120 9.57 -6.25 -0.47
N CYS A 121 8.66 -6.52 -1.39
CA CYS A 121 8.91 -6.49 -2.83
C CYS A 121 7.86 -5.66 -3.57
N ASP A 122 8.22 -5.22 -4.77
CA ASP A 122 7.30 -4.70 -5.77
C ASP A 122 7.10 -5.77 -6.84
N VAL A 123 5.85 -6.13 -7.13
CA VAL A 123 5.51 -7.15 -8.14
C VAL A 123 5.01 -6.53 -9.45
N GLY A 124 5.18 -5.21 -9.60
CA GLY A 124 4.68 -4.47 -10.76
C GLY A 124 3.17 -4.31 -10.71
N ASP A 125 2.54 -4.36 -11.89
CA ASP A 125 1.12 -4.04 -12.03
C ASP A 125 0.32 -5.26 -12.48
N ILE A 126 -0.91 -5.37 -11.98
CA ILE A 126 -1.91 -6.25 -12.56
C ILE A 126 -2.26 -5.71 -13.96
N PHE A 127 -2.29 -6.60 -14.95
CA PHE A 127 -2.68 -6.23 -16.31
C PHE A 127 -4.19 -5.97 -16.35
N VAL A 128 -4.56 -4.69 -16.46
CA VAL A 128 -5.96 -4.26 -16.53
C VAL A 128 -6.45 -4.20 -17.98
N ILE A 129 -7.76 -4.25 -18.19
CA ILE A 129 -8.40 -4.15 -19.49
C ILE A 129 -9.19 -2.83 -19.53
N PRO A 130 -8.61 -1.73 -20.08
CA PRO A 130 -9.22 -0.39 -20.00
C PRO A 130 -10.57 -0.22 -20.72
N SER A 131 -11.11 -1.25 -21.35
CA SER A 131 -12.43 -1.20 -21.99
C SER A 131 -13.40 -2.23 -21.41
N ASN A 132 -13.00 -2.97 -20.37
CA ASN A 132 -13.83 -4.00 -19.78
C ASN A 132 -13.54 -4.12 -18.28
N ILE A 133 -14.45 -3.56 -17.49
CA ILE A 133 -14.34 -3.53 -16.03
C ILE A 133 -14.42 -4.93 -15.42
N GLU A 134 -15.33 -5.78 -15.89
CA GLU A 134 -15.50 -7.15 -15.37
C GLU A 134 -14.24 -8.00 -15.56
N LYS A 135 -13.62 -7.95 -16.75
CA LYS A 135 -12.34 -8.64 -16.99
C LYS A 135 -11.22 -8.08 -16.13
N THR A 136 -11.24 -6.77 -15.86
CA THR A 136 -10.26 -6.17 -14.96
C THR A 136 -10.47 -6.67 -13.53
N PHE A 137 -11.71 -6.71 -13.06
CA PHE A 137 -12.05 -7.26 -11.75
C PHE A 137 -11.61 -8.71 -11.60
N ASP A 138 -11.82 -9.55 -12.62
CA ASP A 138 -11.32 -10.93 -12.62
C ASP A 138 -9.78 -11.01 -12.49
N GLN A 139 -9.05 -10.12 -13.19
CA GLN A 139 -7.58 -10.07 -13.09
C GLN A 139 -7.11 -9.59 -11.72
N VAL A 140 -7.75 -8.57 -11.17
CA VAL A 140 -7.43 -8.00 -9.86
C VAL A 140 -7.65 -9.03 -8.75
N GLU A 141 -8.81 -9.69 -8.78
CA GLU A 141 -9.14 -10.75 -7.83
C GLU A 141 -8.09 -11.89 -7.85
N LEU A 142 -7.69 -12.33 -9.05
CA LEU A 142 -6.69 -13.38 -9.22
C LEU A 142 -5.29 -12.95 -8.77
N GLY A 143 -4.87 -11.73 -9.12
CA GLY A 143 -3.56 -11.20 -8.76
C GLY A 143 -3.39 -11.06 -7.24
N ILE A 144 -4.39 -10.51 -6.56
CA ILE A 144 -4.38 -10.35 -5.11
C ILE A 144 -4.47 -11.70 -4.41
N SER A 145 -5.31 -12.62 -4.91
CA SER A 145 -5.38 -13.99 -4.38
C SER A 145 -4.01 -14.69 -4.44
N HIS A 146 -3.28 -14.55 -5.56
CA HIS A 146 -1.93 -15.12 -5.67
C HIS A 146 -0.95 -14.55 -4.64
N ILE A 147 -1.02 -13.25 -4.33
CA ILE A 147 -0.19 -12.63 -3.30
C ILE A 147 -0.47 -13.25 -1.92
N LEU A 148 -1.76 -13.41 -1.58
CA LEU A 148 -2.21 -14.01 -0.32
C LEU A 148 -1.84 -15.51 -0.25
N ASP A 149 -2.01 -16.26 -1.33
CA ASP A 149 -1.64 -17.67 -1.44
C ASP A 149 -0.14 -17.91 -1.18
N LYS A 150 0.70 -16.92 -1.51
CA LYS A 150 2.14 -16.92 -1.21
C LYS A 150 2.47 -16.46 0.20
N GLY A 151 1.46 -16.09 0.98
CA GLY A 151 1.58 -15.62 2.35
C GLY A 151 2.01 -14.16 2.46
N CYS A 152 2.04 -13.37 1.38
CA CYS A 152 2.43 -11.97 1.45
C CYS A 152 1.24 -11.10 1.86
N PHE A 153 1.50 -10.03 2.62
CA PHE A 153 0.51 -8.97 2.84
C PHE A 153 0.42 -8.09 1.57
N PRO A 154 -0.75 -7.98 0.92
CA PRO A 154 -0.92 -7.16 -0.26
C PRO A 154 -1.03 -5.68 0.12
N VAL A 155 -0.19 -4.85 -0.51
CA VAL A 155 -0.37 -3.40 -0.58
C VAL A 155 -0.76 -3.06 -2.01
N ILE A 156 -2.00 -2.65 -2.20
CA ILE A 156 -2.58 -2.35 -3.51
C ILE A 156 -2.52 -0.84 -3.72
N ILE A 157 -1.81 -0.40 -4.75
CA ILE A 157 -1.85 0.99 -5.19
C ILE A 157 -2.80 1.03 -6.37
N GLY A 158 -3.98 1.60 -6.16
CA GLY A 158 -5.07 1.53 -7.11
C GLY A 158 -5.04 2.63 -8.18
N GLY A 159 -6.08 2.57 -9.00
CA GLY A 159 -6.60 3.71 -9.72
C GLY A 159 -7.89 4.17 -9.05
N ASP A 160 -9.03 4.11 -9.73
CA ASP A 160 -10.31 4.48 -9.12
C ASP A 160 -10.83 3.43 -8.12
N HIS A 161 -11.75 3.84 -7.25
CA HIS A 161 -12.22 3.02 -6.14
C HIS A 161 -13.12 1.83 -6.56
N SER A 162 -13.45 1.67 -7.84
CA SER A 162 -14.22 0.50 -8.29
C SER A 162 -13.49 -0.82 -8.02
N ILE A 163 -12.15 -0.79 -7.88
CA ILE A 163 -11.33 -1.95 -7.55
C ILE A 163 -11.52 -2.45 -6.12
N GLY A 164 -12.13 -1.67 -5.22
CA GLY A 164 -12.41 -2.11 -3.84
C GLY A 164 -13.28 -3.38 -3.80
N TYR A 165 -14.10 -3.63 -4.83
CA TYR A 165 -14.89 -4.86 -4.95
C TYR A 165 -14.04 -6.10 -5.23
N PRO A 166 -13.26 -6.19 -6.35
CA PRO A 166 -12.39 -7.34 -6.57
C PRO A 166 -11.30 -7.51 -5.48
N ASP A 167 -10.85 -6.42 -4.85
CA ASP A 167 -9.91 -6.47 -3.73
C ASP A 167 -10.54 -7.16 -2.51
N ALA A 168 -11.71 -6.68 -2.06
CA ALA A 168 -12.47 -7.31 -0.98
C ALA A 168 -12.83 -8.76 -1.30
N LYS A 169 -13.17 -9.06 -2.56
CA LYS A 169 -13.49 -10.42 -3.01
C LYS A 169 -12.28 -11.37 -2.92
N ALA A 170 -11.09 -10.91 -3.27
CA ALA A 170 -9.87 -11.70 -3.10
C ALA A 170 -9.55 -11.95 -1.62
N LEU A 171 -9.59 -10.89 -0.80
CA LEU A 171 -9.34 -10.98 0.64
C LEU A 171 -10.34 -11.92 1.33
N ALA A 172 -11.63 -11.77 1.03
CA ALA A 172 -12.71 -12.56 1.64
C ALA A 172 -12.57 -14.07 1.42
N LYS A 173 -11.98 -14.51 0.29
CA LYS A 173 -11.69 -15.94 0.04
C LYS A 173 -10.62 -16.52 0.95
N HIS A 174 -9.81 -15.68 1.57
CA HIS A 174 -8.70 -16.05 2.45
C HIS A 174 -9.08 -15.85 3.94
N VAL A 175 -10.36 -15.66 4.23
CA VAL A 175 -10.89 -15.49 5.59
C VAL A 175 -11.98 -16.53 5.81
N ASP A 176 -11.79 -17.39 6.82
CA ASP A 176 -12.77 -18.44 7.14
C ASP A 176 -14.08 -17.88 7.73
N GLY A 177 -14.00 -16.79 8.47
CA GLY A 177 -15.15 -16.09 9.05
C GLY A 177 -15.32 -14.69 8.48
N LYS A 178 -15.72 -13.72 9.31
CA LYS A 178 -16.12 -12.40 8.80
C LYS A 178 -14.92 -11.53 8.47
N LEU A 179 -14.98 -10.85 7.33
CA LEU A 179 -14.08 -9.78 6.94
C LEU A 179 -14.73 -8.43 7.25
N GLY A 180 -14.11 -7.65 8.13
CA GLY A 180 -14.45 -6.25 8.36
C GLY A 180 -13.70 -5.30 7.43
N ILE A 181 -14.25 -4.10 7.25
CA ILE A 181 -13.70 -3.07 6.36
C ILE A 181 -13.64 -1.75 7.10
N ILE A 182 -12.45 -1.16 7.17
CA ILE A 182 -12.24 0.24 7.55
C ILE A 182 -12.03 1.02 6.27
N HIS A 183 -12.94 1.94 5.98
CA HIS A 183 -12.97 2.72 4.76
C HIS A 183 -12.80 4.21 5.06
N PHE A 184 -11.75 4.83 4.52
CA PHE A 184 -11.55 6.28 4.59
C PHE A 184 -11.88 6.91 3.24
N ASP A 185 -12.85 7.82 3.21
CA ASP A 185 -13.35 8.44 1.97
C ASP A 185 -14.21 9.67 2.30
N ARG A 186 -14.39 10.56 1.33
CA ARG A 186 -15.44 11.61 1.39
C ARG A 186 -16.82 11.09 1.02
N HIS A 187 -16.87 9.99 0.27
CA HIS A 187 -18.04 9.44 -0.40
C HIS A 187 -18.41 8.05 0.13
N ILE A 188 -19.70 7.74 0.05
CA ILE A 188 -20.25 6.53 0.67
C ILE A 188 -20.13 5.29 -0.21
N ASP A 189 -20.09 5.44 -1.53
CA ASP A 189 -19.77 4.38 -2.48
C ASP A 189 -20.55 3.05 -2.35
N THR A 190 -21.80 3.16 -1.91
CA THR A 190 -22.74 2.04 -1.70
C THR A 190 -23.86 1.97 -2.74
N ALA A 191 -23.75 2.67 -3.88
CA ALA A 191 -24.77 2.58 -4.93
C ALA A 191 -24.80 1.17 -5.54
N ASP A 192 -25.98 0.62 -5.85
CA ASP A 192 -26.06 -0.67 -6.55
C ASP A 192 -25.58 -0.55 -8.01
N ARG A 193 -25.82 0.60 -8.63
CA ARG A 193 -25.34 0.99 -9.96
C ARG A 193 -25.20 2.50 -10.04
N THR A 194 -24.24 2.95 -10.84
CA THR A 194 -24.09 4.35 -11.24
C THR A 194 -23.90 4.40 -12.74
N MET A 195 -24.66 5.24 -13.44
CA MET A 195 -24.67 5.27 -14.92
C MET A 195 -24.90 3.87 -15.58
N ASP A 196 -25.75 3.05 -14.95
CA ASP A 196 -26.08 1.66 -15.34
C ASP A 196 -24.96 0.62 -15.21
N GLU A 197 -23.80 0.99 -14.63
CA GLU A 197 -22.61 0.13 -14.54
C GLU A 197 -22.00 0.11 -13.13
N ARG A 198 -21.00 -0.76 -12.94
CA ARG A 198 -20.21 -0.89 -11.69
C ARG A 198 -19.12 0.17 -11.58
N MET A 199 -19.53 1.42 -11.48
CA MET A 199 -18.61 2.56 -11.35
C MET A 199 -17.97 2.63 -9.96
N HIS A 200 -17.03 3.55 -9.78
CA HIS A 200 -16.28 3.72 -8.53
C HIS A 200 -17.17 3.90 -7.30
N THR A 201 -18.39 4.41 -7.44
CA THR A 201 -19.35 4.60 -6.33
C THR A 201 -20.18 3.37 -5.95
N THR A 202 -19.84 2.18 -6.44
CA THR A 202 -20.72 0.98 -6.31
C THR A 202 -20.11 -0.19 -5.54
N HIS A 203 -18.81 -0.14 -5.29
CA HIS A 203 -18.03 -1.30 -4.91
C HIS A 203 -18.43 -1.87 -3.53
N TRP A 204 -18.84 -1.04 -2.57
CA TRP A 204 -19.30 -1.52 -1.27
C TRP A 204 -20.68 -2.21 -1.31
N SER A 205 -21.57 -1.79 -2.21
CA SER A 205 -22.83 -2.51 -2.46
C SER A 205 -22.60 -3.93 -2.96
N HIS A 206 -21.53 -4.14 -3.74
CA HIS A 206 -21.17 -5.43 -4.28
C HIS A 206 -20.35 -6.28 -3.31
N ALA A 207 -19.39 -5.68 -2.60
CA ALA A 207 -18.57 -6.37 -1.61
C ALA A 207 -19.41 -6.92 -0.47
N THR A 208 -20.38 -6.16 0.04
CA THR A 208 -21.23 -6.58 1.17
C THR A 208 -22.25 -7.67 0.84
N LYS A 209 -22.38 -8.04 -0.45
CA LYS A 209 -23.17 -9.20 -0.90
C LYS A 209 -22.37 -10.51 -0.85
N LEU A 210 -21.06 -10.45 -0.60
CA LEU A 210 -20.24 -11.63 -0.34
C LEU A 210 -20.63 -12.26 1.01
N SER A 211 -20.63 -13.58 1.08
CA SER A 211 -21.21 -14.33 2.21
C SER A 211 -20.58 -14.04 3.56
N ASN A 212 -19.34 -13.55 3.58
CA ASN A 212 -18.56 -13.29 4.78
C ASN A 212 -18.07 -11.84 4.89
N VAL A 213 -18.64 -10.91 4.12
CA VAL A 213 -18.36 -9.47 4.22
C VAL A 213 -19.65 -8.76 4.66
N PRO A 214 -20.07 -8.87 5.92
CA PRO A 214 -21.33 -8.29 6.33
C PRO A 214 -21.25 -6.76 6.36
N PRO A 215 -22.30 -6.04 5.92
CA PRO A 215 -22.31 -4.58 5.94
C PRO A 215 -22.20 -4.00 7.37
N THR A 216 -22.59 -4.77 8.39
CA THR A 216 -22.43 -4.39 9.81
C THR A 216 -20.99 -4.32 10.29
N ASN A 217 -20.04 -4.82 9.50
CA ASN A 217 -18.59 -4.68 9.75
C ASN A 217 -17.92 -3.71 8.76
N LEU A 218 -18.69 -2.98 7.94
CA LEU A 218 -18.20 -1.87 7.12
C LEU A 218 -18.39 -0.56 7.89
N VAL A 219 -17.28 0.08 8.23
CA VAL A 219 -17.26 1.43 8.83
C VAL A 219 -16.58 2.40 7.89
N GLN A 220 -17.27 3.50 7.60
CA GLN A 220 -16.84 4.53 6.66
C GLN A 220 -16.57 5.82 7.40
N ILE A 221 -15.40 6.41 7.20
CA ILE A 221 -14.86 7.50 8.03
C ILE A 221 -14.46 8.67 7.14
N GLY A 222 -14.90 9.86 7.51
CA GLY A 222 -14.59 11.09 6.77
C GLY A 222 -15.65 11.43 5.71
N ILE A 223 -16.82 10.79 5.76
CA ILE A 223 -17.92 11.04 4.84
C ILE A 223 -18.43 12.48 4.99
N GLY A 224 -18.72 13.16 3.88
CA GLY A 224 -19.31 14.50 3.96
C GLY A 224 -19.31 15.23 2.63
N GLY A 225 -19.41 16.56 2.73
CA GLY A 225 -19.43 17.40 1.55
C GLY A 225 -20.80 17.57 0.92
N TRP A 226 -20.81 18.04 -0.34
CA TRP A 226 -22.04 18.30 -1.09
C TRP A 226 -22.20 17.38 -2.30
N ILE A 227 -21.33 16.39 -2.42
CA ILE A 227 -21.31 15.39 -3.48
C ILE A 227 -21.95 14.11 -2.91
N GLY A 228 -23.24 13.95 -3.14
CA GLY A 228 -23.99 12.79 -2.67
C GLY A 228 -25.45 12.83 -3.12
N ASN A 229 -26.08 11.66 -3.25
CA ASN A 229 -27.53 11.56 -3.48
C ASN A 229 -28.23 11.29 -2.14
N HIS A 230 -29.36 11.95 -1.89
CA HIS A 230 -30.21 11.72 -0.72
C HIS A 230 -30.57 10.24 -0.53
N SER A 231 -30.63 9.46 -1.61
CA SER A 231 -30.83 8.01 -1.55
C SER A 231 -29.63 7.23 -0.99
N GLY A 232 -28.39 7.70 -1.17
CA GLY A 232 -27.18 6.99 -0.72
C GLY A 232 -27.06 6.87 0.79
N VAL A 233 -27.48 7.91 1.53
CA VAL A 233 -27.53 7.87 3.01
C VAL A 233 -28.57 6.87 3.50
N HIS A 234 -29.74 6.82 2.87
CA HIS A 234 -30.75 5.80 3.18
C HIS A 234 -30.27 4.40 2.80
N VAL A 235 -29.45 4.26 1.76
CA VAL A 235 -28.85 2.97 1.39
C VAL A 235 -27.90 2.47 2.48
N ALA A 236 -27.13 3.35 3.13
CA ALA A 236 -26.32 2.93 4.29
C ALA A 236 -27.18 2.50 5.48
N ASP A 237 -28.28 3.22 5.78
CA ASP A 237 -29.25 2.81 6.80
C ASP A 237 -29.91 1.46 6.45
N ASP A 238 -30.30 1.27 5.18
CA ASP A 238 -30.91 0.04 4.67
C ASP A 238 -29.92 -1.14 4.66
N MET A 239 -28.63 -0.86 4.49
CA MET A 239 -27.55 -1.85 4.50
C MET A 239 -27.06 -2.18 5.93
N ASP A 240 -27.39 -1.38 6.94
CA ASP A 240 -26.87 -1.51 8.31
C ASP A 240 -25.33 -1.30 8.36
N THR A 241 -24.82 -0.35 7.56
CA THR A 241 -23.41 0.09 7.62
C THR A 241 -23.24 1.24 8.62
N THR A 242 -22.00 1.48 9.07
CA THR A 242 -21.71 2.66 9.91
C THR A 242 -21.04 3.77 9.12
N VAL A 243 -21.62 4.96 9.19
CA VAL A 243 -21.09 6.19 8.58
C VAL A 243 -20.65 7.15 9.68
N ILE A 244 -19.38 7.54 9.65
CA ILE A 244 -18.80 8.57 10.51
C ILE A 244 -18.43 9.75 9.62
N THR A 245 -19.14 10.85 9.80
CA THR A 245 -18.97 12.04 8.96
C THR A 245 -17.77 12.89 9.39
N MET A 246 -17.34 13.83 8.55
CA MET A 246 -16.34 14.82 8.97
C MET A 246 -16.82 15.68 10.15
N PHE A 247 -18.13 15.91 10.32
CA PHE A 247 -18.62 16.62 11.51
C PHE A 247 -18.46 15.77 12.77
N ASP A 248 -18.63 14.44 12.68
CA ASP A 248 -18.31 13.56 13.81
C ASP A 248 -16.82 13.58 14.14
N VAL A 249 -15.95 13.64 13.12
CA VAL A 249 -14.49 13.78 13.31
C VAL A 249 -14.15 15.11 13.99
N ASP A 250 -14.78 16.20 13.59
CA ASP A 250 -14.58 17.53 14.19
C ASP A 250 -15.06 17.57 15.66
N GLU A 251 -16.22 17.00 15.96
CA GLU A 251 -16.83 17.05 17.28
C GLU A 251 -16.17 16.11 18.29
N ARG A 252 -15.78 14.91 17.85
CA ARG A 252 -15.28 13.83 18.72
C ARG A 252 -13.76 13.73 18.73
N GLY A 253 -13.11 14.21 17.67
CA GLY A 253 -11.69 14.04 17.42
C GLY A 253 -11.35 12.67 16.87
N ILE A 254 -10.26 12.60 16.10
CA ILE A 254 -9.88 11.39 15.36
C ILE A 254 -9.63 10.17 16.27
N ASP A 255 -9.17 10.38 17.51
CA ASP A 255 -8.87 9.26 18.39
C ASP A 255 -10.13 8.51 18.87
N ASP A 256 -11.21 9.21 19.19
CA ASP A 256 -12.49 8.62 19.61
C ASP A 256 -13.21 7.97 18.42
N VAL A 257 -13.17 8.64 17.25
CA VAL A 257 -13.67 8.08 15.99
C VAL A 257 -13.01 6.74 15.68
N MET A 258 -11.68 6.66 15.81
CA MET A 258 -10.96 5.43 15.52
C MET A 258 -11.22 4.31 16.52
N ASP A 259 -11.53 4.62 17.79
CA ASP A 259 -11.92 3.59 18.76
C ASP A 259 -13.25 2.93 18.36
N VAL A 260 -14.23 3.74 17.95
CA VAL A 260 -15.52 3.23 17.44
C VAL A 260 -15.35 2.47 16.14
N ALA A 261 -14.54 2.98 15.20
CA ALA A 261 -14.30 2.30 13.94
C ALA A 261 -13.67 0.92 14.12
N LEU A 262 -12.67 0.81 15.02
CA LEU A 262 -12.04 -0.46 15.34
C LEU A 262 -13.04 -1.43 16.00
N GLU A 263 -13.87 -0.97 16.93
CA GLU A 263 -14.91 -1.81 17.56
C GLU A 263 -15.87 -2.40 16.51
N ILE A 264 -16.33 -1.59 15.56
CA ILE A 264 -17.27 -2.01 14.52
C ILE A 264 -16.61 -2.99 13.55
N ALA A 265 -15.46 -2.62 12.98
CA ALA A 265 -14.78 -3.43 11.97
C ALA A 265 -14.41 -4.82 12.52
N TRP A 266 -13.91 -4.89 13.77
CA TRP A 266 -13.48 -6.13 14.40
C TRP A 266 -14.59 -6.96 15.06
N LYS A 267 -15.83 -6.47 15.11
CA LYS A 267 -16.92 -7.15 15.81
C LYS A 267 -17.22 -8.53 15.21
N ASP A 268 -16.85 -9.59 15.93
CA ASP A 268 -16.92 -10.98 15.49
C ASP A 268 -16.18 -11.23 14.14
N ALA A 269 -15.21 -10.38 13.80
CA ALA A 269 -14.43 -10.50 12.57
C ALA A 269 -13.11 -11.25 12.81
N ASP A 270 -12.73 -12.02 11.81
CA ASP A 270 -11.49 -12.80 11.80
C ASP A 270 -10.35 -12.03 11.13
N ALA A 271 -10.70 -11.06 10.29
CA ALA A 271 -9.77 -10.19 9.60
C ALA A 271 -10.40 -8.83 9.29
N VAL A 272 -9.55 -7.80 9.15
CA VAL A 272 -9.95 -6.47 8.71
C VAL A 272 -9.11 -6.02 7.53
N TYR A 273 -9.80 -5.46 6.54
CA TYR A 273 -9.26 -4.80 5.35
C TYR A 273 -9.28 -3.28 5.56
N LEU A 274 -8.18 -2.62 5.24
CA LEU A 274 -8.10 -1.16 5.17
C LEU A 274 -8.21 -0.71 3.72
N SER A 275 -9.27 0.03 3.40
CA SER A 275 -9.42 0.70 2.12
C SER A 275 -9.30 2.22 2.32
N PHE A 276 -8.38 2.85 1.59
CA PHE A 276 -8.00 4.24 1.83
C PHE A 276 -8.09 5.07 0.55
N ASP A 277 -9.20 5.79 0.41
CA ASP A 277 -9.36 6.82 -0.62
C ASP A 277 -8.54 8.05 -0.26
N ILE A 278 -7.71 8.53 -1.19
CA ILE A 278 -6.91 9.74 -0.96
C ILE A 278 -7.77 10.99 -0.84
N ASP A 279 -8.99 10.98 -1.38
CA ASP A 279 -9.87 12.15 -1.38
C ASP A 279 -10.46 12.47 -0.01
N VAL A 280 -10.36 11.55 0.97
CA VAL A 280 -10.70 11.80 2.38
C VAL A 280 -9.95 13.01 2.94
N PHE A 281 -8.76 13.28 2.39
CA PHE A 281 -7.96 14.45 2.70
C PHE A 281 -8.49 15.69 2.01
N ASP A 282 -8.40 16.84 2.69
CA ASP A 282 -8.77 18.11 2.08
C ASP A 282 -7.92 18.39 0.81
N PRO A 283 -8.52 18.95 -0.27
CA PRO A 283 -7.80 19.25 -1.51
C PRO A 283 -6.60 20.19 -1.35
N SER A 284 -6.47 20.91 -0.22
CA SER A 284 -5.26 21.66 0.13
C SER A 284 -4.03 20.78 0.35
N CYS A 285 -4.20 19.48 0.61
CA CYS A 285 -3.12 18.52 0.75
C CYS A 285 -3.21 17.31 -0.19
N ALA A 286 -4.40 17.00 -0.74
CA ALA A 286 -4.60 15.97 -1.76
C ALA A 286 -5.37 16.52 -2.99
N PRO A 287 -4.84 17.51 -3.74
CA PRO A 287 -5.52 18.07 -4.91
C PRO A 287 -5.67 17.09 -6.08
N GLY A 288 -4.79 16.09 -6.16
CA GLY A 288 -4.70 15.12 -7.24
C GLY A 288 -5.65 13.95 -7.07
N THR A 289 -6.95 14.21 -7.13
CA THR A 289 -8.01 13.18 -7.11
C THR A 289 -9.12 13.46 -8.13
N GLY A 290 -9.91 12.43 -8.46
CA GLY A 290 -11.04 12.49 -9.37
C GLY A 290 -12.16 13.41 -8.87
N THR A 291 -12.53 13.29 -7.60
CA THR A 291 -13.72 13.91 -6.99
C THR A 291 -13.38 14.70 -5.72
N PRO A 292 -12.55 15.75 -5.78
CA PRO A 292 -12.16 16.50 -4.58
C PRO A 292 -13.37 17.20 -3.93
N ASP A 293 -13.51 17.04 -2.62
CA ASP A 293 -14.52 17.74 -1.80
C ASP A 293 -13.83 18.50 -0.64
N ALA A 294 -14.16 19.79 -0.49
CA ALA A 294 -13.50 20.67 0.47
C ALA A 294 -13.97 20.43 1.92
N GLY A 295 -13.07 20.62 2.89
CA GLY A 295 -13.35 20.34 4.30
C GLY A 295 -13.11 18.89 4.69
N GLY A 296 -12.18 18.21 3.99
CA GLY A 296 -11.69 16.88 4.35
C GLY A 296 -10.68 16.90 5.49
N MET A 297 -10.10 15.74 5.80
CA MET A 297 -9.08 15.61 6.85
C MET A 297 -7.81 16.39 6.49
N THR A 298 -7.15 16.95 7.50
CA THR A 298 -5.77 17.41 7.32
C THR A 298 -4.83 16.21 7.16
N SER A 299 -3.66 16.41 6.54
CA SER A 299 -2.65 15.34 6.43
C SER A 299 -2.28 14.73 7.79
N ARG A 300 -2.31 15.52 8.88
CA ARG A 300 -1.97 15.02 10.22
C ARG A 300 -3.04 14.08 10.78
N GLU A 301 -4.30 14.42 10.58
CA GLU A 301 -5.45 13.61 11.04
C GLU A 301 -5.51 12.29 10.29
N GLY A 302 -5.50 12.32 8.95
CA GLY A 302 -5.57 11.08 8.17
C GLY A 302 -4.35 10.17 8.38
N LEU A 303 -3.14 10.72 8.53
CA LEU A 303 -1.97 9.90 8.90
C LEU A 303 -2.09 9.31 10.32
N GLN A 304 -2.70 10.03 11.27
CA GLN A 304 -3.00 9.47 12.59
C GLN A 304 -4.05 8.36 12.51
N ALA A 305 -5.09 8.55 11.70
CA ALA A 305 -6.15 7.58 11.47
C ALA A 305 -5.62 6.30 10.82
N ALA A 306 -4.79 6.42 9.78
CA ALA A 306 -4.13 5.29 9.10
C ALA A 306 -3.29 4.45 10.08
N ARG A 307 -2.49 5.10 10.95
CA ARG A 307 -1.75 4.38 12.00
C ARG A 307 -2.70 3.70 12.99
N ARG A 308 -3.78 4.34 13.40
CA ARG A 308 -4.77 3.74 14.33
C ARG A 308 -5.44 2.51 13.71
N ALA A 309 -5.84 2.58 12.44
CA ALA A 309 -6.49 1.47 11.73
C ALA A 309 -5.62 0.21 11.67
N ALA A 310 -4.29 0.37 11.58
CA ALA A 310 -3.34 -0.73 11.46
C ALA A 310 -2.98 -1.43 12.79
N ARG A 311 -3.39 -0.92 13.95
CA ARG A 311 -2.88 -1.37 15.26
C ARG A 311 -3.23 -2.80 15.64
N GLU A 312 -4.43 -3.25 15.27
CA GLU A 312 -4.93 -4.59 15.61
C GLU A 312 -4.56 -5.65 14.55
N GLY A 313 -3.84 -5.23 13.51
CA GLY A 313 -3.53 -6.05 12.34
C GLY A 313 -4.47 -5.76 11.16
N LEU A 314 -4.05 -6.18 9.97
CA LEU A 314 -4.83 -6.07 8.73
C LEU A 314 -4.52 -7.30 7.87
N ILE A 315 -5.45 -7.71 7.01
CA ILE A 315 -5.20 -8.77 6.01
C ILE A 315 -4.68 -8.22 4.68
N GLY A 316 -4.93 -6.94 4.41
CA GLY A 316 -4.45 -6.23 3.23
C GLY A 316 -4.81 -4.76 3.32
N MET A 317 -4.25 -3.95 2.42
CA MET A 317 -4.68 -2.57 2.24
C MET A 317 -4.70 -2.15 0.77
N ASP A 318 -5.56 -1.21 0.44
CA ASP A 318 -5.46 -0.42 -0.77
C ASP A 318 -5.17 1.07 -0.47
N LEU A 319 -4.74 1.78 -1.51
CA LEU A 319 -4.66 3.23 -1.58
C LEU A 319 -5.12 3.65 -2.98
N VAL A 320 -6.20 4.42 -3.08
CA VAL A 320 -6.91 4.65 -4.34
C VAL A 320 -7.12 6.15 -4.64
N GLU A 321 -7.68 6.43 -5.82
CA GLU A 321 -8.09 7.73 -6.36
C GLU A 321 -6.99 8.79 -6.54
N ILE A 322 -5.71 8.42 -6.42
CA ILE A 322 -4.60 9.32 -6.77
C ILE A 322 -4.58 9.55 -8.29
N SER A 323 -4.85 10.78 -8.71
CA SER A 323 -4.94 11.23 -10.10
C SER A 323 -3.83 12.24 -10.43
N PRO A 324 -2.67 11.79 -10.96
CA PRO A 324 -1.53 12.65 -11.27
C PRO A 324 -1.83 13.86 -12.17
N PRO A 325 -2.76 13.81 -13.16
CA PRO A 325 -3.10 14.98 -13.98
C PRO A 325 -3.65 16.18 -13.18
N TYR A 326 -4.11 15.97 -11.95
CA TYR A 326 -4.65 17.01 -11.06
C TYR A 326 -3.78 17.23 -9.82
N ASP A 327 -2.69 16.48 -9.67
CA ASP A 327 -1.75 16.67 -8.58
C ASP A 327 -0.86 17.89 -8.84
N ASN A 328 -0.45 18.57 -7.77
CA ASN A 328 0.40 19.75 -7.86
C ASN A 328 1.70 19.50 -7.11
N ASN A 329 2.82 19.37 -7.83
CA ASN A 329 4.13 19.01 -7.29
C ASN A 329 4.14 17.67 -6.54
N ASP A 330 3.37 16.69 -7.03
CA ASP A 330 3.32 15.32 -6.53
C ASP A 330 2.91 15.19 -5.05
N ILE A 331 2.28 16.22 -4.46
CA ILE A 331 1.98 16.24 -3.02
C ILE A 331 0.93 15.20 -2.63
N THR A 332 0.00 14.87 -3.55
CA THR A 332 -1.03 13.85 -3.32
C THR A 332 -0.40 12.47 -3.36
N ALA A 333 0.43 12.19 -4.38
CA ALA A 333 1.17 10.94 -4.48
C ALA A 333 2.15 10.75 -3.29
N LEU A 334 2.80 11.84 -2.85
CA LEU A 334 3.68 11.85 -1.68
C LEU A 334 2.92 11.49 -0.40
N LEU A 335 1.75 12.11 -0.19
CA LEU A 335 0.90 11.84 0.96
C LEU A 335 0.40 10.39 0.95
N GLY A 336 -0.02 9.88 -0.22
CA GLY A 336 -0.41 8.49 -0.41
C GLY A 336 0.72 7.50 -0.08
N ALA A 337 1.92 7.73 -0.61
CA ALA A 337 3.10 6.94 -0.25
C ALA A 337 3.35 6.97 1.27
N ARG A 338 3.12 8.11 1.92
CA ARG A 338 3.27 8.22 3.38
C ARG A 338 2.23 7.42 4.15
N VAL A 339 0.97 7.35 3.69
CA VAL A 339 -0.08 6.52 4.29
C VAL A 339 0.35 5.05 4.32
N ILE A 340 0.79 4.51 3.18
CA ILE A 340 1.27 3.12 3.09
C ILE A 340 2.41 2.87 4.08
N MET A 341 3.41 3.75 4.10
CA MET A 341 4.57 3.60 4.97
C MET A 341 4.22 3.64 6.46
N ASP A 342 3.30 4.51 6.86
CA ASP A 342 2.84 4.60 8.25
C ASP A 342 1.99 3.39 8.67
N VAL A 343 1.18 2.82 7.76
CA VAL A 343 0.43 1.56 7.99
C VAL A 343 1.39 0.39 8.17
N LEU A 344 2.32 0.17 7.23
CA LEU A 344 3.30 -0.91 7.29
C LEU A 344 4.17 -0.81 8.55
N ALA A 345 4.64 0.39 8.88
CA ALA A 345 5.41 0.61 10.10
C ALA A 345 4.60 0.26 11.36
N THR A 346 3.31 0.63 11.39
CA THR A 346 2.47 0.32 12.56
C THR A 346 2.22 -1.18 12.71
N LEU A 347 1.99 -1.90 11.60
CA LEU A 347 1.85 -3.36 11.59
C LEU A 347 3.11 -4.05 12.12
N VAL A 348 4.29 -3.59 11.72
CA VAL A 348 5.58 -4.11 12.24
C VAL A 348 5.73 -3.76 13.73
N GLU A 349 5.40 -2.53 14.15
CA GLU A 349 5.50 -2.10 15.54
C GLU A 349 4.67 -2.98 16.49
N HIS A 350 3.49 -3.43 16.04
CA HIS A 350 2.56 -4.24 16.82
C HIS A 350 2.70 -5.75 16.56
N GLY A 351 3.67 -6.16 15.74
CA GLY A 351 4.02 -7.57 15.55
C GLY A 351 3.11 -8.34 14.58
N HIS A 352 2.37 -7.64 13.73
CA HIS A 352 1.52 -8.23 12.69
C HIS A 352 2.29 -8.52 11.38
N LEU A 353 3.44 -7.87 11.16
CA LEU A 353 4.35 -8.12 10.04
C LEU A 353 5.80 -8.34 10.53
N GLY A 354 6.64 -8.98 9.70
CA GLY A 354 8.08 -9.16 9.95
C GLY A 354 8.48 -10.28 10.92
N ASN A 355 7.50 -10.95 11.57
CA ASN A 355 7.73 -11.99 12.57
C ASN A 355 7.90 -13.42 12.02
N ARG A 356 7.93 -13.61 10.69
CA ARG A 356 7.81 -14.95 10.09
C ARG A 356 9.10 -15.75 9.99
N LEU A 357 10.28 -15.18 10.28
CA LEU A 357 11.54 -15.90 10.15
C LEU A 357 12.55 -15.54 11.25
N THR A 358 13.08 -16.58 11.88
CA THR A 358 14.24 -16.48 12.79
C THR A 358 15.47 -15.96 12.03
N PRO A 359 16.52 -15.46 12.70
CA PRO A 359 17.76 -15.03 12.03
C PRO A 359 18.38 -16.09 11.09
N GLU A 360 18.18 -17.37 11.40
CA GLU A 360 18.65 -18.50 10.59
C GLU A 360 17.79 -18.67 9.33
N ASP A 361 16.47 -18.53 9.46
CA ASP A 361 15.54 -18.53 8.34
C ASP A 361 15.75 -17.32 7.42
N ARG A 362 16.16 -16.17 7.97
CA ARG A 362 16.52 -14.97 7.20
C ARG A 362 17.67 -15.26 6.23
N THR A 363 18.73 -15.93 6.69
CA THR A 363 19.88 -16.26 5.83
C THR A 363 19.53 -17.30 4.76
N GLN A 364 18.61 -18.23 5.05
CA GLN A 364 18.19 -19.23 4.09
C GLN A 364 17.25 -18.65 3.02
N ALA A 365 16.26 -17.86 3.42
CA ALA A 365 15.36 -17.20 2.48
C ALA A 365 16.08 -16.15 1.62
N GLU A 366 17.13 -15.51 2.13
CA GLU A 366 18.04 -14.65 1.34
C GLU A 366 18.75 -15.44 0.24
N ARG A 367 19.29 -16.63 0.55
CA ARG A 367 19.91 -17.52 -0.44
C ARG A 367 18.91 -17.96 -1.51
N ASP A 368 17.69 -18.33 -1.10
CA ASP A 368 16.65 -18.80 -2.00
C ASP A 368 16.13 -17.65 -2.91
N ARG A 369 16.05 -16.42 -2.39
CA ARG A 369 15.73 -15.20 -3.15
C ARG A 369 16.80 -14.88 -4.19
N ASP A 370 18.08 -14.94 -3.81
CA ASP A 370 19.17 -14.64 -4.73
C ASP A 370 19.22 -15.69 -5.86
N GLN A 371 18.89 -16.95 -5.55
CA GLN A 371 18.74 -18.03 -6.52
C GLN A 371 17.53 -17.83 -7.45
N ALA A 372 16.38 -17.39 -6.92
CA ALA A 372 15.16 -17.06 -7.69
C ALA A 372 15.35 -15.84 -8.62
N ALA A 373 16.22 -14.90 -8.25
CA ALA A 373 16.64 -13.78 -9.10
C ALA A 373 17.63 -14.19 -10.22
N GLY A 374 17.87 -15.49 -10.44
CA GLY A 374 18.75 -16.01 -11.49
C GLY A 374 20.24 -15.92 -11.18
N ILE A 375 20.63 -15.74 -9.90
CA ILE A 375 22.03 -15.70 -9.46
C ILE A 375 22.46 -17.14 -9.16
N ASP A 376 22.70 -17.93 -10.20
CA ASP A 376 23.45 -19.16 -10.01
C ASP A 376 24.91 -18.80 -9.76
N ASN A 377 25.56 -19.45 -8.79
CA ASN A 377 26.99 -19.36 -8.52
C ASN A 377 27.75 -19.86 -9.76
N MET A 378 27.90 -18.99 -10.78
CA MET A 378 28.92 -19.19 -11.78
C MET A 378 30.24 -19.19 -11.05
N ASN A 379 30.87 -20.36 -10.99
CA ASN A 379 32.28 -20.57 -10.69
C ASN A 379 33.12 -19.62 -11.57
N LEU A 380 33.22 -18.35 -11.17
CA LEU A 380 34.11 -17.38 -11.75
C LEU A 380 35.46 -17.57 -11.04
N PRO A 381 36.54 -17.89 -11.78
CA PRO A 381 37.83 -18.14 -11.17
C PRO A 381 38.27 -16.89 -10.41
N ARG A 382 38.70 -17.08 -9.15
CA ARG A 382 39.26 -16.02 -8.32
C ARG A 382 40.34 -15.30 -9.12
N LEU A 383 40.14 -14.00 -9.38
CA LEU A 383 41.16 -13.12 -9.95
C LEU A 383 42.25 -12.88 -8.89
N GLY A 384 43.12 -13.87 -8.73
CA GLY A 384 44.39 -13.78 -8.05
C GLY A 384 45.40 -14.52 -8.91
N ASP A 385 46.44 -13.83 -9.33
CA ASP A 385 47.58 -14.29 -10.15
C ASP A 385 47.45 -14.10 -11.67
N ARG A 386 47.50 -12.84 -12.10
CA ARG A 386 48.16 -12.49 -13.37
C ARG A 386 49.15 -11.35 -13.13
N HIS A 387 50.41 -11.74 -12.91
CA HIS A 387 51.53 -10.87 -13.24
C HIS A 387 51.53 -10.62 -14.75
N TYR A 388 51.44 -9.36 -15.16
CA TYR A 388 51.70 -8.97 -16.54
C TYR A 388 53.18 -8.58 -16.70
N PRO A 389 53.87 -9.04 -17.77
CA PRO A 389 55.18 -8.55 -18.18
C PRO A 389 55.13 -7.14 -18.78
#